data_AF-A0A7S9CN27-F1
#
_entry.id   AF-A0A7S9CN27-F1
#
_cell.length_a   1.000
_cell.length_b   1.000
_cell.length_c   1.000
_cell.angle_alpha   90.00
_cell.angle_beta   90.00
_cell.angle_gamma   90.00
#
_symmetry.space_group_name_H-M   'P 1'
#
loop_
_entity.id
_entity.type
_entity.pdbx_description
1 polymer ?
#
loop_
_entity_poly.entity_id
_entity_poly.type
_entity_poly.pdbx_seq_one_letter_code
_entity_poly.pdbx_strand_id
1 'polypeptide(L)'
;MTQSEVLNQNIRELQEWLRKAWLQLGDPSLTAFSRRELRNQMKQQSADLRMQLRAASELPPEPSVTAPRTFSKPELRLLAWS
;
A
#
# COMPACT_ATOMS: atom_id res chain seq x y z
N MET A 1 -4.63 -15.21 2.95
CA MET A 1 -4.39 -13.82 2.53
C MET A 1 -4.21 -12.98 3.77
N THR A 2 -3.07 -12.33 3.90
CA THR A 2 -2.77 -11.44 5.03
C THR A 2 -3.48 -10.10 4.82
N GLN A 3 -3.82 -9.40 5.91
CA GLN A 3 -4.45 -8.07 5.86
C GLN A 3 -3.64 -7.06 5.00
N SER A 4 -2.32 -7.24 4.95
CA SER A 4 -1.41 -6.45 4.12
C SER A 4 -1.59 -6.70 2.61
N GLU A 5 -1.88 -7.93 2.19
CA GLU A 5 -2.13 -8.25 0.78
C GLU A 5 -3.44 -7.62 0.28
N VAL A 6 -4.48 -7.64 1.11
CA VAL A 6 -5.77 -7.01 0.79
C VAL A 6 -5.63 -5.50 0.65
N LEU A 7 -4.88 -4.85 1.55
CA LEU A 7 -4.59 -3.42 1.47
C LEU A 7 -3.78 -3.08 0.21
N ASN A 8 -2.75 -3.86 -0.12
CA ASN A 8 -1.95 -3.65 -1.33
C ASN A 8 -2.78 -3.81 -2.61
N GLN A 9 -3.67 -4.81 -2.65
CA GLN A 9 -4.57 -5.02 -3.79
C GLN A 9 -5.55 -3.85 -3.94
N ASN A 10 -6.14 -3.39 -2.84
CA ASN A 10 -7.07 -2.25 -2.83
C ASN A 10 -6.38 -0.96 -3.28
N ILE A 11 -5.13 -0.72 -2.84
CA ILE A 11 -4.32 0.42 -3.31
C ILE A 11 -4.09 0.35 -4.83
N ARG A 12 -3.78 -0.84 -5.38
CA ARG A 12 -3.59 -1.00 -6.83
C ARG A 12 -4.87 -0.75 -7.61
N GLU A 13 -6.00 -1.27 -7.14
CA GLU A 13 -7.31 -1.03 -7.75
C GLU A 13 -7.68 0.46 -7.74
N LEU A 14 -7.44 1.15 -6.61
CA LEU A 14 -7.64 2.60 -6.50
C LEU A 14 -6.72 3.39 -7.44
N GLN A 15 -5.47 2.98 -7.60
CA GLN A 15 -4.55 3.62 -8.55
C GLN A 15 -4.99 3.42 -10.01
N GLU A 16 -5.43 2.23 -10.37
CA GLU A 16 -5.97 1.96 -11.71
C GLU A 16 -7.26 2.73 -11.97
N TRP A 17 -8.14 2.81 -10.97
CA TRP A 17 -9.35 3.61 -11.05
C TRP A 17 -9.02 5.09 -11.26
N LEU A 18 -8.08 5.65 -10.49
CA LEU A 18 -7.60 7.03 -10.68
C LEU A 18 -7.04 7.25 -12.09
N ARG A 19 -6.26 6.29 -12.61
CA ARG A 19 -5.67 6.39 -13.95
C ARG A 19 -6.75 6.39 -15.04
N LYS A 20 -7.77 5.54 -14.91
CA LYS A 20 -8.94 5.52 -15.82
C LYS A 20 -9.75 6.82 -15.71
N ALA A 21 -9.95 7.34 -14.50
CA ALA A 21 -10.63 8.62 -14.28
C ALA A 21 -9.87 9.80 -14.90
N TRP A 22 -8.54 9.82 -14.82
CA TRP A 22 -7.71 10.80 -15.55
C TRP A 22 -7.87 10.70 -17.06
N LEU A 23 -7.94 9.47 -17.60
CA LEU A 23 -8.18 9.25 -19.02
C LEU A 23 -9.54 9.81 -19.46
N GLN A 24 -10.59 9.52 -18.67
CA GLN A 24 -11.94 10.06 -18.90
C GLN A 24 -12.01 11.57 -18.75
N LEU A 25 -11.20 12.18 -17.88
CA LEU A 25 -11.14 13.64 -17.76
C LEU A 25 -10.69 14.31 -19.08
N GLY A 26 -9.88 13.60 -19.87
CA GLY A 26 -9.44 14.01 -21.20
C GLY A 26 -10.52 13.89 -22.28
N ASP A 27 -11.63 13.20 -22.01
CA ASP A 27 -12.72 13.10 -22.97
C ASP A 27 -13.44 14.45 -23.14
N PRO A 28 -13.52 14.98 -24.37
CA PRO A 28 -14.21 16.24 -24.64
C PRO A 28 -15.73 16.13 -24.48
N SER A 29 -16.27 14.91 -24.43
CA SER A 29 -17.70 14.62 -24.21
C SER A 29 -18.19 14.91 -22.79
N LEU A 30 -17.27 15.05 -21.81
CA LEU A 30 -17.65 15.41 -20.45
C LEU A 30 -18.06 16.88 -20.35
N THR A 31 -19.07 17.14 -19.53
CA THR A 31 -19.43 18.52 -19.17
C THR A 31 -18.37 19.13 -18.24
N ALA A 32 -18.27 20.46 -18.21
CA ALA A 32 -17.36 21.16 -17.30
C ALA A 32 -17.64 20.83 -15.82
N PHE A 33 -18.91 20.57 -15.49
CA PHE A 33 -19.34 20.11 -14.17
C PHE A 33 -18.81 18.70 -13.87
N SER A 34 -19.05 17.74 -14.76
CA SER A 34 -18.58 16.36 -14.59
C SER A 34 -17.05 16.28 -14.44
N ARG A 35 -16.30 17.10 -15.19
CA ARG A 35 -14.83 17.20 -15.03
C ARG A 35 -14.40 17.75 -13.66
N ARG A 36 -15.19 18.65 -13.07
CA ARG A 36 -14.89 19.26 -11.77
C ARG A 36 -15.28 18.34 -10.63
N GLU A 37 -16.43 17.68 -10.76
CA GLU A 37 -16.93 16.62 -9.89
C GLU A 37 -15.91 15.46 -9.80
N LEU A 38 -15.44 14.97 -10.96
CA LEU A 38 -14.46 13.88 -11.03
C LEU A 38 -13.15 14.27 -10.32
N ARG A 39 -12.64 15.49 -10.57
CA ARG A 39 -11.44 15.99 -9.88
C ARG A 39 -11.63 16.11 -8.37
N ASN A 40 -12.80 16.56 -7.91
CA ASN A 40 -13.09 16.65 -6.48
C ASN A 40 -13.15 15.28 -5.82
N GLN A 41 -13.84 14.32 -6.46
CA GLN A 41 -13.88 12.94 -5.98
C GLN A 41 -12.50 12.30 -5.93
N MET A 42 -11.68 12.49 -6.97
CA MET A 42 -10.30 11.99 -6.98
C MET A 42 -9.46 12.59 -5.85
N LYS A 43 -9.61 13.89 -5.58
CA LYS A 43 -8.95 14.55 -4.45
C LYS A 43 -9.39 13.94 -3.11
N GLN A 44 -10.70 13.78 -2.91
CA GLN A 44 -11.26 13.23 -1.68
C GLN A 44 -10.78 11.79 -1.44
N GLN A 45 -10.89 10.93 -2.45
CA GLN A 45 -10.45 9.55 -2.36
C GLN A 45 -8.93 9.44 -2.14
N SER A 46 -8.12 10.31 -2.74
CA SER A 46 -6.67 10.35 -2.49
C SER A 46 -6.32 10.80 -1.06
N ALA A 47 -7.12 11.70 -0.47
CA ALA A 47 -6.93 12.18 0.88
C ALA A 47 -7.34 11.11 1.90
N ASP A 48 -8.49 10.45 1.69
CA ASP A 48 -8.96 9.36 2.53
C ASP A 48 -7.99 8.17 2.51
N LEU A 49 -7.47 7.80 1.33
CA LEU A 49 -6.48 6.73 1.19
C LEU A 49 -5.19 7.08 1.94
N ARG A 50 -4.71 8.33 1.84
CA ARG A 50 -3.56 8.80 2.63
C ARG A 50 -3.82 8.76 4.13
N MET A 51 -5.02 9.10 4.59
CA MET A 51 -5.38 8.97 6.00
C MET A 51 -5.40 7.52 6.46
N GLN A 52 -6.02 6.62 5.69
CA GLN A 52 -6.07 5.19 6.01
C GLN A 52 -4.67 4.57 6.02
N LEU A 53 -3.80 4.96 5.09
CA LEU A 53 -2.42 4.47 5.02
C LEU A 53 -1.58 5.04 6.18
N ARG A 54 -1.82 6.30 6.57
CA ARG A 54 -1.21 6.89 7.77
C ARG A 54 -1.68 6.19 9.05
N ALA A 55 -2.97 5.96 9.21
CA ALA A 55 -3.53 5.21 10.33
C ALA A 55 -2.99 3.77 10.38
N ALA A 56 -2.81 3.11 9.24
CA ALA A 56 -2.18 1.79 9.15
C ALA A 56 -0.67 1.83 9.48
N SER A 57 0.02 2.96 9.25
CA SER A 57 1.42 3.16 9.62
C SER A 57 1.62 3.58 11.08
N GLU A 58 0.61 4.21 11.68
CA GLU A 58 0.58 4.59 13.10
C GLU A 58 0.12 3.43 13.99
N LEU A 59 -0.56 2.43 13.42
CA LEU A 59 -0.77 1.16 14.10
C LEU A 59 0.61 0.54 14.36
N PRO A 60 0.96 0.22 15.62
CA PRO A 60 2.14 -0.57 15.90
C PRO A 60 2.09 -1.82 15.02
N PRO A 61 3.21 -2.29 14.44
CA PRO A 61 3.22 -3.60 13.83
C PRO A 61 2.67 -4.57 14.87
N GLU A 62 1.49 -5.14 14.61
CA GLU A 62 0.99 -6.30 15.33
C GLU A 62 2.19 -7.23 15.53
N PRO A 63 2.52 -7.64 16.76
CA PRO A 63 3.60 -8.58 16.97
C PRO A 63 3.19 -9.86 16.25
N SER A 64 3.68 -10.00 15.02
CA SER A 64 3.68 -11.26 14.30
C SER A 64 4.28 -12.25 15.27
N VAL A 65 3.43 -13.12 15.82
CA VAL A 65 3.83 -14.26 16.61
C VAL A 65 4.58 -15.19 15.68
N THR A 66 5.85 -14.86 15.43
CA THR A 66 6.80 -15.72 14.78
C THR A 66 8.08 -15.51 15.55
N ALA A 67 8.42 -16.55 16.31
CA ALA A 67 9.49 -16.60 17.29
C ALA A 67 10.76 -15.86 16.84
N PRO A 68 11.54 -15.28 17.77
CA PRO A 68 12.86 -14.81 17.44
C PRO A 68 13.68 -16.04 17.03
N ARG A 69 13.92 -16.21 15.73
CA ARG A 69 15.04 -17.03 15.27
C ARG A 69 16.29 -16.26 15.67
N THR A 70 16.72 -16.45 16.91
CA THR A 70 18.09 -16.17 17.32
C THR A 70 18.98 -16.96 16.38
N PHE A 71 19.59 -16.24 15.45
CA PHE A 71 20.64 -16.77 14.60
C PHE A 71 21.83 -17.03 15.53
N SER A 72 21.84 -18.22 16.15
CA SER A 72 22.93 -18.62 17.01
C SER A 72 24.15 -18.83 16.11
N LYS A 73 25.19 -18.03 16.36
CA LYS A 73 26.46 -18.05 15.65
C LYS A 73 26.96 -19.51 15.58
N PRO A 74 27.15 -20.11 14.39
CA PRO A 74 27.78 -21.41 14.34
C PRO A 74 29.22 -21.26 14.82
N GLU A 75 29.53 -21.86 15.97
CA GLU A 75 30.89 -22.10 16.42
C GLU A 75 31.55 -23.04 15.40
N LEU A 76 32.14 -22.46 14.36
CA LEU A 76 33.02 -23.16 13.44
C LEU A 76 34.29 -23.53 14.22
N ARG A 77 34.27 -24.71 14.86
CA ARG A 77 35.47 -25.39 15.33
C ARG A 77 36.25 -25.82 14.10
N LEU A 78 37.04 -24.89 13.55
CA LEU A 78 38.09 -25.20 12.60
C LEU A 78 39.03 -26.17 13.31
N LEU A 79 39.00 -27.43 12.87
CA LEU A 79 39.88 -28.48 13.33
C LEU A 79 41.32 -27.98 13.14
N ALA A 80 42.01 -27.75 14.25
CA ALA A 80 43.45 -27.57 14.25
C ALA A 80 44.07 -28.83 13.66
N TRP A 81 44.69 -28.71 12.49
CA TRP A 81 45.52 -29.77 11.95
C TRP A 81 46.94 -29.57 12.45
N SER A 82 47.51 -30.70 12.87
CA SER A 82 48.84 -30.88 13.45
C SER A 82 49.98 -30.57 12.49
#